data_AF-A0A7C4RZH5-F1
#
_entry.id   AF-A0A7C4RZH5-F1
#
_cell.length_a   1.000
_cell.length_b   1.000
_cell.length_c   1.000
_cell.angle_alpha   90.00
_cell.angle_beta   90.00
_cell.angle_gamma   90.00
#
_symmetry.space_group_name_H-M   'P 1'
#
loop_
_entity.id
_entity.type
_entity.pdbx_description
1 polymer ?
#
loop_
_entity_poly.entity_id
_entity_poly.type
_entity_poly.pdbx_seq_one_letter_code
_entity_poly.pdbx_strand_id
1 'polypeptide(L)'
;MNRILKAFIRALISFVVRVGIPLGLLYLLPLDLISLLNSFIDFKGFIYNLAFIGVIVVILTFTSALFDRGSKVGLASSIFGSIASLYYTLNLFTLGNLQSFGVLNIPFPGFEYDIVVSIEYSIVVYLILASGVISIVKCFVDWIGSRV
;
A
#
# COMPACT_ATOMS: atom_id res chain seq x y z
N MET A 1 -16.68 -15.88 -18.56
CA MET A 1 -16.45 -15.65 -17.12
C MET A 1 -17.11 -14.34 -16.70
N ASN A 2 -18.10 -14.41 -15.81
CA ASN A 2 -18.95 -13.28 -15.40
C ASN A 2 -18.11 -12.11 -14.84
N ARG A 3 -18.47 -10.86 -15.15
CA ARG A 3 -17.72 -9.66 -14.74
C ARG A 3 -17.57 -9.55 -13.22
N ILE A 4 -18.63 -9.93 -12.51
CA ILE A 4 -18.68 -9.98 -11.05
C ILE A 4 -17.69 -11.00 -10.51
N LEU A 5 -17.60 -12.18 -11.12
CA LEU A 5 -16.65 -13.22 -10.69
C LEU A 5 -15.19 -12.77 -10.88
N LYS A 6 -14.88 -12.08 -12.00
CA LYS A 6 -13.56 -11.48 -12.21
C LYS A 6 -13.24 -10.39 -11.18
N ALA A 7 -14.21 -9.52 -10.89
CA ALA A 7 -14.08 -8.47 -9.88
C ALA A 7 -13.82 -9.05 -8.49
N PHE A 8 -14.59 -10.08 -8.12
CA PHE A 8 -14.47 -10.78 -6.85
C PHE A 8 -13.10 -11.44 -6.68
N ILE A 9 -12.63 -12.21 -7.67
CA ILE A 9 -11.31 -12.87 -7.59
C ILE A 9 -10.20 -11.83 -7.44
N ARG A 10 -10.25 -10.72 -8.19
CA ARG A 10 -9.25 -9.64 -8.06
C ARG A 10 -9.28 -8.99 -6.68
N ALA A 11 -10.48 -8.70 -6.17
CA ALA A 11 -10.65 -8.12 -4.84
C ALA A 11 -10.16 -9.08 -3.75
N LEU A 12 -10.44 -10.37 -3.87
CA LEU A 12 -9.99 -11.40 -2.93
C LEU A 12 -8.46 -11.50 -2.89
N ILE A 13 -7.80 -11.55 -4.05
CA ILE A 13 -6.34 -11.57 -4.13
C ILE A 13 -5.76 -10.29 -3.50
N SER A 14 -6.32 -9.12 -3.84
CA SER A 14 -5.91 -7.85 -3.25
C SER A 14 -6.08 -7.84 -1.73
N PHE A 15 -7.18 -8.42 -1.22
CA PHE A 15 -7.46 -8.52 0.20
C PHE A 15 -6.44 -9.40 0.92
N VAL A 16 -6.14 -10.58 0.38
CA VAL A 16 -5.12 -11.46 0.96
C VAL A 16 -3.77 -10.74 1.02
N VAL A 17 -3.36 -10.11 -0.07
CA VAL A 17 -2.03 -9.48 -0.15
C VAL A 17 -1.94 -8.22 0.73
N ARG A 18 -2.97 -7.38 0.75
CA ARG A 18 -2.91 -6.04 1.37
C ARG A 18 -3.47 -5.97 2.79
N VAL A 19 -4.20 -6.99 3.21
CA VAL A 19 -4.86 -7.04 4.54
C VAL A 19 -4.51 -8.33 5.25
N GLY A 20 -4.69 -9.47 4.57
CA GLY A 20 -4.43 -10.79 5.12
C GLY A 20 -2.97 -10.98 5.54
N ILE A 21 -2.01 -10.66 4.67
CA ILE A 21 -0.58 -10.80 4.98
C ILE A 21 -0.16 -9.86 6.14
N PRO A 22 -0.44 -8.55 6.11
CA PRO A 22 -0.11 -7.66 7.22
C PRO A 22 -0.67 -8.13 8.57
N LEU A 23 -1.96 -8.46 8.63
CA LEU A 23 -2.57 -8.96 9.88
C LEU A 23 -2.03 -10.34 10.27
N GLY A 24 -1.74 -11.19 9.30
CA GLY A 24 -1.11 -12.49 9.51
C GLY A 24 0.27 -12.37 10.15
N LEU A 25 1.05 -11.34 9.84
CA LEU A 25 2.35 -11.10 10.47
C LEU A 25 2.23 -10.90 11.99
N LEU A 26 1.16 -10.23 12.47
CA LEU A 26 0.92 -10.07 13.90
C LEU A 26 0.61 -11.39 14.61
N TYR A 27 0.10 -12.39 13.89
CA TYR A 27 -0.23 -13.69 14.45
C TYR A 27 0.92 -14.70 14.33
N LEU A 28 1.73 -14.59 13.27
CA LEU A 28 2.84 -15.50 12.98
C LEU A 28 4.12 -15.14 13.76
N LEU A 29 4.31 -13.87 14.13
CA LEU A 29 5.48 -13.44 14.88
C LEU A 29 5.33 -13.76 16.37
N PRO A 30 6.40 -14.23 17.05
CA PRO A 30 6.41 -14.40 18.50
C PRO A 30 6.09 -13.09 19.23
N LEU A 31 5.35 -13.18 20.35
CA LEU A 31 4.93 -12.00 21.13
C LEU A 31 6.12 -11.13 21.59
N ASP A 32 7.25 -11.75 21.91
CA ASP A 32 8.47 -11.05 22.34
C ASP A 32 9.11 -10.24 21.21
N LEU A 33 9.05 -10.75 19.97
CA LEU A 33 9.49 -10.02 18.79
C LEU A 33 8.56 -8.86 18.47
N ILE A 34 7.25 -9.04 18.65
CA ILE A 34 6.26 -7.98 18.46
C ILE A 34 6.43 -6.89 19.51
N SER A 35 6.64 -7.23 20.78
CA SER A 35 6.85 -6.25 21.84
C SER A 35 8.15 -5.47 21.63
N LEU A 36 9.22 -6.17 21.23
CA LEU A 36 10.48 -5.55 20.84
C LEU A 36 10.28 -4.62 19.66
N LEU A 37 9.70 -5.06 18.54
CA LEU A 37 9.48 -4.19 17.38
C LEU A 37 8.65 -2.94 17.75
N ASN A 38 7.59 -3.09 18.55
CA ASN A 38 6.78 -1.97 19.01
C ASN A 38 7.56 -0.93 19.83
N SER A 39 8.63 -1.31 20.52
CA SER A 39 9.46 -0.34 21.26
C SER A 39 10.36 0.49 20.36
N PHE A 40 10.64 0.03 19.13
CA PHE A 40 11.45 0.74 18.14
C PHE A 40 10.61 1.54 17.15
N ILE A 41 9.56 0.91 16.62
CA ILE A 41 8.66 1.44 15.62
C ILE A 41 7.30 0.93 16.05
N ASP A 42 6.29 1.80 16.23
CA ASP A 42 4.92 1.40 16.60
C ASP A 42 4.33 0.42 15.57
N PHE A 43 4.72 -0.85 15.69
CA PHE A 43 4.63 -1.87 14.67
C PHE A 43 3.20 -2.35 14.55
N LYS A 44 2.50 -2.47 15.69
CA LYS A 44 1.07 -2.75 15.72
C LYS A 44 0.31 -1.61 15.05
N GLY A 45 0.54 -0.35 15.44
CA GLY A 45 -0.10 0.80 14.81
C GLY A 45 0.15 0.85 13.31
N PHE A 46 1.41 0.63 12.90
CA PHE A 46 1.81 0.53 11.50
C PHE A 46 1.05 -0.56 10.74
N ILE A 47 1.02 -1.79 11.25
CA ILE A 47 0.32 -2.91 10.59
C ILE A 47 -1.18 -2.65 10.49
N TYR A 48 -1.82 -2.14 11.54
CA TYR A 48 -3.24 -1.82 11.50
C TYR A 48 -3.56 -0.71 10.50
N ASN A 49 -2.75 0.34 10.45
CA ASN A 49 -2.90 1.41 9.47
C ASN A 49 -2.73 0.89 8.03
N LEU A 50 -1.72 0.04 7.81
CA LEU A 50 -1.43 -0.56 6.52
C LEU A 50 -2.57 -1.49 6.06
N ALA A 51 -3.10 -2.32 6.97
CA ALA A 51 -4.28 -3.15 6.72
C ALA A 51 -5.53 -2.32 6.42
N PHE A 52 -5.75 -1.21 7.14
CA PHE A 52 -6.87 -0.31 6.92
C PHE A 52 -6.82 0.33 5.52
N ILE A 53 -5.66 0.87 5.11
CA ILE A 53 -5.45 1.37 3.74
C ILE A 53 -5.66 0.23 2.73
N GLY A 54 -5.18 -0.98 3.04
CA GLY A 54 -5.39 -2.17 2.24
C GLY A 54 -6.87 -2.45 1.96
N VAL A 55 -7.73 -2.37 2.99
CA VAL A 55 -9.19 -2.53 2.85
C VAL A 55 -9.78 -1.48 1.89
N ILE A 56 -9.35 -0.21 2.01
CA ILE A 56 -9.80 0.85 1.10
C ILE A 56 -9.44 0.52 -0.35
N VAL A 57 -8.21 0.06 -0.60
CA VAL A 57 -7.78 -0.32 -1.96
C VAL A 57 -8.60 -1.50 -2.49
N VAL A 58 -8.93 -2.48 -1.65
CA VAL A 58 -9.77 -3.63 -2.03
C VAL A 58 -11.16 -3.17 -2.45
N ILE A 59 -11.79 -2.28 -1.68
CA ILE A 59 -13.11 -1.73 -1.99
C ILE A 59 -13.07 -0.96 -3.31
N LEU A 60 -12.05 -0.12 -3.53
CA LEU A 60 -11.87 0.63 -4.78
C LEU A 60 -11.60 -0.30 -5.98
N THR A 61 -10.84 -1.38 -5.78
CA THR A 61 -10.57 -2.39 -6.81
C THR A 61 -11.85 -3.14 -7.19
N PHE A 62 -12.69 -3.48 -6.21
CA PHE A 62 -13.96 -4.14 -6.45
C PHE A 62 -14.94 -3.23 -7.16
N THR A 63 -15.15 -2.01 -6.63
CA THR A 63 -16.09 -1.03 -7.19
C THR A 63 -15.71 -0.61 -8.62
N SER A 64 -14.43 -0.33 -8.90
CA SER A 64 -13.98 0.00 -10.26
C SER A 64 -14.25 -1.12 -11.27
N ALA A 65 -14.18 -2.38 -10.85
CA ALA A 65 -14.45 -3.53 -11.72
C ALA A 65 -15.95 -3.70 -12.06
N LEU A 66 -16.84 -3.15 -11.25
CA LEU A 66 -18.29 -3.17 -11.49
C LEU A 66 -18.71 -2.11 -12.53
N PHE A 67 -18.02 -0.96 -12.58
CA PHE A 67 -18.35 0.13 -13.50
C PHE A 67 -17.75 -0.05 -14.90
N ASP A 68 -18.44 0.45 -15.91
CA ASP A 68 -17.97 0.46 -17.31
C ASP A 68 -16.72 1.30 -17.48
N ARG A 69 -15.79 0.80 -18.29
CA ARG A 69 -14.50 1.43 -18.53
C ARG A 69 -14.62 2.83 -19.12
N GLY A 70 -15.68 3.11 -19.88
CA GLY A 70 -15.97 4.45 -20.44
C GLY A 70 -16.74 5.38 -19.50
N SER A 71 -17.18 4.91 -18.33
CA SER A 71 -17.93 5.70 -17.36
C SER A 71 -17.01 6.65 -16.59
N LYS A 72 -17.50 7.86 -16.32
CA LYS A 72 -16.79 8.85 -15.47
C LYS A 72 -16.58 8.31 -14.04
N VAL A 73 -17.54 7.54 -13.53
CA VAL A 73 -17.47 6.93 -12.19
C VAL A 73 -16.41 5.82 -12.15
N GLY A 74 -16.29 5.04 -13.23
CA GLY A 74 -15.24 4.05 -13.39
C GLY A 74 -13.84 4.68 -13.38
N LEU A 75 -13.65 5.75 -14.15
CA LEU A 75 -12.40 6.52 -14.16
C LEU A 75 -12.04 7.07 -12.77
N ALA A 76 -12.99 7.72 -12.10
CA ALA A 76 -12.75 8.26 -10.76
C ALA A 76 -12.33 7.16 -9.78
N SER A 77 -13.07 6.05 -9.74
CA SER A 77 -12.75 4.89 -8.89
C SER A 77 -11.37 4.31 -9.20
N SER A 78 -10.98 4.22 -10.48
CA SER A 78 -9.63 3.77 -10.87
C SER A 78 -8.52 4.74 -10.44
N ILE A 79 -8.71 6.06 -10.60
CA ILE A 79 -7.73 7.07 -10.16
C ILE A 79 -7.57 7.01 -8.63
N PHE A 80 -8.68 7.03 -7.88
CA PHE A 80 -8.64 6.90 -6.43
C PHE A 80 -8.00 5.57 -6.00
N GLY A 81 -8.26 4.48 -6.72
CA GLY A 81 -7.63 3.18 -6.50
C GLY A 81 -6.11 3.24 -6.70
N SER A 82 -5.64 3.90 -7.76
CA SER A 82 -4.20 4.10 -8.01
C SER A 82 -3.54 4.97 -6.95
N ILE A 83 -4.18 6.07 -6.53
CA ILE A 83 -3.68 6.94 -5.46
C ILE A 83 -3.60 6.18 -4.13
N ALA A 84 -4.66 5.47 -3.76
CA ALA A 84 -4.69 4.66 -2.53
C ALA A 84 -3.64 3.53 -2.59
N SER A 85 -3.42 2.93 -3.77
CA SER A 85 -2.38 1.92 -3.94
C SER A 85 -0.99 2.51 -3.82
N LEU A 86 -0.73 3.70 -4.37
CA LEU A 86 0.54 4.40 -4.20
C LEU A 86 0.76 4.74 -2.72
N TYR A 87 -0.27 5.26 -2.04
CA TYR A 87 -0.19 5.58 -0.62
C TYR A 87 0.09 4.35 0.24
N TYR A 88 -0.54 3.22 -0.07
CA TYR A 88 -0.24 1.92 0.55
C TYR A 88 1.22 1.51 0.36
N THR A 89 1.71 1.56 -0.88
CA THR A 89 3.08 1.16 -1.20
C THR A 89 4.10 2.07 -0.53
N LEU A 90 3.88 3.40 -0.54
CA LEU A 90 4.75 4.33 0.16
C LEU A 90 4.78 4.04 1.65
N ASN A 91 3.62 3.89 2.30
CA ASN A 91 3.57 3.54 3.73
C ASN A 91 4.33 2.25 4.03
N LEU A 92 4.19 1.22 3.19
CA LEU A 92 4.88 -0.05 3.36
C LEU A 92 6.40 0.12 3.30
N PHE A 93 6.92 0.87 2.34
CA PHE A 93 8.37 1.08 2.20
C PHE A 93 8.95 2.06 3.22
N THR A 94 8.16 3.02 3.69
CA THR A 94 8.60 3.99 4.71
C THR A 94 8.34 3.53 6.14
N LEU A 95 7.83 2.30 6.33
CA LEU A 95 7.40 1.78 7.64
C LEU A 95 6.47 2.76 8.38
N GLY A 96 5.58 3.44 7.64
CA GLY A 96 4.65 4.44 8.17
C GLY A 96 5.22 5.85 8.36
N ASN A 97 6.53 6.06 8.20
CA ASN A 97 7.15 7.38 8.30
C ASN A 97 7.35 8.04 6.93
N LEU A 98 6.25 8.53 6.34
CA LEU A 98 6.25 9.18 5.02
C LEU A 98 7.08 10.48 4.97
N GLN A 99 7.37 11.10 6.13
CA GLN A 99 8.12 12.35 6.19
C GLN A 99 9.61 12.14 5.91
N SER A 100 10.13 10.95 6.23
CA SER A 100 11.56 10.64 6.09
C SER A 100 11.99 10.28 4.66
N PHE A 101 11.19 10.63 3.63
CA PHE A 101 11.47 10.50 2.19
C PHE A 101 12.79 9.80 1.80
N GLY A 102 12.77 8.47 1.81
CA GLY A 102 13.91 7.68 1.32
C GLY A 102 15.05 7.48 2.32
N VAL A 103 14.88 7.86 3.58
CA VAL A 103 15.83 7.59 4.66
C VAL A 103 15.08 6.89 5.79
N LEU A 104 15.59 5.75 6.24
CA LEU A 104 15.06 5.04 7.39
C LEU A 104 16.10 5.13 8.50
N ASN A 105 15.76 5.83 9.58
CA ASN A 105 16.61 5.93 10.75
C ASN A 105 16.11 4.94 11.81
N ILE A 106 16.89 3.89 12.05
CA ILE A 106 16.61 2.93 13.11
C ILE A 106 17.55 3.25 14.28
N PRO A 107 17.02 3.79 15.40
CA PRO A 107 17.83 3.96 16.61
C PRO A 107 18.05 2.60 17.27
N PHE A 108 19.27 2.36 17.79
CA PHE A 108 19.59 1.19 18.62
C PHE A 108 19.81 1.62 20.08
N PRO A 109 18.75 1.70 20.90
CA PRO A 109 18.90 1.96 22.32
C PRO A 109 19.46 0.70 23.00
N GLY A 110 20.66 0.81 23.58
CA GLY A 110 21.34 -0.31 24.23
C GLY A 110 22.86 -0.26 24.19
N PHE A 111 23.44 0.66 23.41
CA PHE A 111 24.87 0.96 23.43
C PHE A 111 25.11 2.26 24.21
N GLU A 112 26.31 2.41 24.81
CA GLU A 112 26.76 3.67 25.45
C GLU A 112 26.78 4.87 24.48
N TYR A 113 26.68 4.61 23.18
CA TYR A 113 26.60 5.61 22.12
C TYR A 113 25.26 5.48 21.39
N ASP A 114 24.64 6.61 21.04
CA ASP A 114 23.45 6.67 20.18
C ASP A 114 23.82 6.23 18.75
N ILE A 115 23.76 4.92 18.49
CA ILE A 115 23.97 4.36 17.16
C ILE A 115 22.64 4.46 16.40
N VAL A 116 22.64 5.29 15.35
CA VAL A 116 21.54 5.37 14.38
C VAL A 116 22.00 4.74 13.07
N VAL A 117 21.28 3.71 12.62
CA VAL A 117 21.49 3.15 11.29
C VAL A 117 20.56 3.87 10.31
N SER A 118 21.15 4.61 9.38
CA SER A 118 20.44 5.28 8.29
C SER A 118 20.50 4.43 7.02
N ILE A 119 19.37 3.96 6.55
CA ILE A 119 19.26 3.25 5.27
C ILE A 119 18.69 4.21 4.24
N GLU A 120 19.44 4.50 3.19
CA GLU A 120 18.98 5.34 2.07
C GLU A 120 18.33 4.48 0.97
N TYR A 121 17.05 4.71 0.73
CA TYR A 121 16.21 4.07 -0.28
C TYR A 121 15.43 5.11 -1.13
N SER A 122 15.90 6.36 -1.18
CA SER A 122 15.33 7.47 -1.95
C SER A 122 15.00 7.10 -3.40
N ILE A 123 15.90 6.36 -4.06
CA ILE A 123 15.68 5.87 -5.43
C ILE A 123 14.42 5.01 -5.53
N VAL A 124 14.18 4.13 -4.55
CA VAL A 124 12.99 3.27 -4.52
C VAL A 124 11.73 4.11 -4.35
N VAL A 125 11.76 5.14 -3.49
CA VAL A 125 10.64 6.07 -3.30
C VAL A 125 10.32 6.81 -4.61
N TYR A 126 11.33 7.31 -5.31
CA TYR A 126 11.14 7.97 -6.61
C TYR A 126 10.56 7.01 -7.66
N LEU A 127 11.02 5.77 -7.72
CA LEU A 127 10.45 4.75 -8.60
C LEU A 127 8.99 4.45 -8.28
N ILE A 128 8.63 4.38 -6.99
CA ILE A 128 7.24 4.20 -6.55
C ILE A 128 6.38 5.38 -7.02
N LEU A 129 6.83 6.61 -6.82
CA LEU A 129 6.12 7.81 -7.28
C LEU A 129 5.95 7.83 -8.80
N ALA A 130 7.02 7.57 -9.55
CA ALA A 130 6.98 7.49 -11.00
C ALA A 130 5.98 6.41 -11.46
N SER A 131 6.01 5.23 -10.84
CA SER A 131 5.08 4.14 -11.15
C SER A 131 3.61 4.52 -10.89
N GLY A 132 3.34 5.30 -9.83
CA GLY A 132 2.00 5.78 -9.54
C GLY A 132 1.51 6.83 -10.53
N VAL A 133 2.38 7.77 -10.93
CA VAL A 133 2.05 8.74 -11.98
C VAL A 133 1.72 8.01 -13.29
N ILE A 134 2.55 7.04 -13.68
CA ILE A 134 2.29 6.19 -14.87
C ILE A 134 0.96 5.44 -14.72
N SER A 135 0.64 4.92 -13.54
CA SER A 135 -0.62 4.24 -13.27
C SER A 135 -1.84 5.16 -13.46
N ILE A 136 -1.77 6.40 -12.96
CA ILE A 136 -2.83 7.39 -13.12
C ILE A 136 -2.99 7.77 -14.60
N VAL A 137 -1.89 8.05 -15.31
CA VAL A 137 -1.92 8.35 -16.75
C VAL A 137 -2.55 7.19 -17.53
N LYS A 138 -2.18 5.95 -17.19
CA LYS A 138 -2.77 4.76 -17.80
C LYS A 138 -4.29 4.69 -17.59
N CYS A 139 -4.80 5.04 -16.41
CA CYS A 139 -6.25 5.09 -16.19
C CYS A 139 -6.96 6.05 -17.16
N PHE A 140 -6.36 7.21 -17.45
CA PHE A 140 -6.89 8.14 -18.46
C PHE A 140 -6.82 7.56 -19.87
N VAL A 141 -5.68 6.97 -20.26
CA VAL A 141 -5.51 6.36 -21.58
C VAL A 141 -6.52 5.22 -21.80
N ASP A 142 -6.69 4.34 -20.82
CA ASP A 142 -7.63 3.22 -20.89
C ASP A 142 -9.09 3.72 -20.99
N TRP A 143 -9.42 4.82 -20.30
CA TRP A 143 -10.75 5.42 -20.38
C TRP A 143 -11.02 6.05 -21.75
N ILE A 144 -10.07 6.82 -22.30
CA ILE A 144 -10.17 7.40 -23.65
C ILE A 144 -10.31 6.28 -24.69
N GLY A 145 -9.44 5.27 -24.64
CA GLY A 145 -9.45 4.15 -25.57
C GLY A 145 -10.71 3.27 -25.48
N SER A 146 -11.45 3.32 -24.37
CA SER A 146 -12.73 2.61 -24.24
C SER A 146 -13.95 3.37 -24.80
N ARG A 147 -13.75 4.61 -25.26
CA ARG A 147 -14.79 5.47 -25.87
C ARG A 147 -14.70 5.55 -27.39
N VAL A 148 -13.55 5.20 -27.95
CA VAL A 148 -13.30 5.10 -29.40
C VAL A 148 -13.72 3.72 -29.87
#